data_AF-A0A1Y1YYG6-F1
#
_entry.id   AF-A0A1Y1YYG6-F1
#
_cell.length_a   1.000
_cell.length_b   1.000
_cell.length_c   1.000
_cell.angle_alpha   90.00
_cell.angle_beta   90.00
_cell.angle_gamma   90.00
#
_symmetry.space_group_name_H-M   'P 1'
#
loop_
_entity.id
_entity.type
_entity.pdbx_description
1 polymer ?
#
loop_
_entity_poly.entity_id
_entity_poly.type
_entity_poly.pdbx_seq_one_letter_code
_entity_poly.pdbx_strand_id
1 'polypeptide(L)'
;MRRHGVKAGHLVLQYVKALGAEVTAISTSTNRKEKAKRPGATHFVLRGVKDASKAAHSLDCLFFTSDAPYDKYSNLLDAFEKIILLALPDDVNIIGSIADQRATLEFSTKHNIRPMIEKLIMHKVNEDLQRVRDGKARYRIVLENKLQSCCIILIN
;
A
#
# COMPACT_ATOMS: atom_id res chain seq x y z
N MET A 1 -15.44 -2.36 15.23
CA MET A 1 -15.41 -2.83 13.82
C MET A 1 -13.95 -2.83 13.39
N ARG A 2 -13.31 -3.99 13.19
CA ARG A 2 -11.90 -4.04 12.76
C ARG A 2 -11.82 -3.43 11.36
N ARG A 3 -11.26 -2.24 11.25
CA ARG A 3 -11.04 -1.57 9.96
C ARG A 3 -10.13 -2.46 9.13
N HIS A 4 -10.67 -3.06 8.06
CA HIS A 4 -9.89 -3.78 7.07
C HIS A 4 -9.15 -2.75 6.22
N GLY A 5 -8.21 -2.05 6.86
CA GLY A 5 -7.55 -0.87 6.36
C GLY A 5 -6.92 -1.11 4.99
N VAL A 6 -7.13 -0.14 4.11
CA VAL A 6 -6.53 -0.02 2.79
C VAL A 6 -5.02 -0.25 2.92
N LYS A 7 -4.54 -1.42 2.44
CA LYS A 7 -3.13 -1.83 2.54
C LYS A 7 -2.27 -1.10 1.50
N ALA A 8 -2.32 0.23 1.47
CA ALA A 8 -1.61 1.08 0.51
C ALA A 8 -0.08 1.11 0.72
N GLY A 9 0.42 0.62 1.87
CA GLY A 9 1.85 0.63 2.20
C GLY A 9 2.75 0.06 1.11
N HIS A 10 2.33 -0.98 0.38
CA HIS A 10 3.15 -1.54 -0.70
C HIS A 10 3.33 -0.60 -1.90
N LEU A 11 2.39 0.32 -2.16
CA LEU A 11 2.54 1.35 -3.18
C LEU A 11 3.48 2.43 -2.68
N VAL A 12 3.30 2.89 -1.44
CA VAL A 12 4.20 3.88 -0.82
C VAL A 12 5.65 3.42 -0.90
N LEU A 13 5.94 2.16 -0.54
CA LEU A 13 7.29 1.60 -0.65
C LEU A 13 7.85 1.68 -2.09
N GLN A 14 7.02 1.41 -3.10
CA GLN A 14 7.42 1.49 -4.50
C GLN A 14 7.68 2.93 -4.96
N TYR A 15 6.80 3.87 -4.59
CA TYR A 15 6.96 5.29 -4.95
C TYR A 15 8.19 5.91 -4.31
N VAL A 16 8.36 5.74 -2.99
CA VAL A 16 9.49 6.33 -2.26
C VAL A 16 10.82 5.76 -2.80
N LYS A 17 10.87 4.47 -3.11
CA LYS A 17 12.04 3.87 -3.76
C LYS A 17 12.29 4.42 -5.17
N ALA A 18 11.23 4.57 -5.97
CA ALA A 18 11.35 5.12 -7.33
C ALA A 18 11.79 6.59 -7.34
N LEU A 19 11.49 7.33 -6.27
CA LEU A 19 11.99 8.69 -6.02
C LEU A 19 13.45 8.72 -5.54
N GLY A 20 14.10 7.57 -5.36
CA GLY A 20 15.51 7.45 -4.99
C GLY A 20 15.79 7.49 -3.48
N ALA A 21 14.75 7.48 -2.64
CA ALA A 21 14.93 7.49 -1.20
C ALA A 21 15.21 6.10 -0.64
N GLU A 22 15.92 6.07 0.49
CA GLU A 22 16.11 4.85 1.26
C GLU A 22 14.84 4.53 2.06
N VAL A 23 14.36 3.29 1.95
CA VAL A 23 13.02 2.94 2.45
C VAL A 23 13.09 1.98 3.62
N THR A 24 12.58 2.42 4.77
CA THR A 24 12.42 1.60 5.98
C THR A 24 10.96 1.18 6.16
N ALA A 25 10.69 -0.12 6.11
CA ALA A 25 9.36 -0.65 6.43
C ALA A 25 9.23 -0.96 7.91
N ILE A 26 8.27 -0.31 8.59
CA ILE A 26 7.98 -0.54 10.01
C ILE A 26 6.75 -1.44 10.14
N SER A 27 6.84 -2.50 10.95
CA SER A 27 5.70 -3.39 11.18
C SER A 27 5.67 -4.01 12.57
N THR A 28 4.50 -4.44 13.00
CA THR A 28 4.31 -5.23 14.23
C THR A 28 4.48 -6.73 14.05
N SER A 29 4.59 -7.21 12.80
CA SER A 29 4.64 -8.63 12.47
C SER A 29 5.89 -8.97 11.66
N THR A 30 6.65 -9.96 12.14
CA THR A 30 7.86 -10.48 11.48
C THR A 30 7.57 -11.12 10.12
N ASN A 31 6.37 -11.71 9.96
CA ASN A 31 5.90 -12.35 8.72
C ASN A 31 5.64 -11.35 7.55
N ARG A 32 5.95 -10.06 7.76
CA ARG A 32 5.86 -9.03 6.73
C ARG A 32 7.21 -8.58 6.19
N LYS A 33 8.34 -9.06 6.73
CA LYS A 33 9.69 -8.67 6.30
C LYS A 33 9.93 -8.95 4.82
N GLU A 34 9.79 -10.20 4.39
CA GLU A 34 9.96 -10.57 2.98
C GLU A 34 8.93 -9.89 2.06
N LYS A 35 7.71 -9.67 2.57
CA LYS A 35 6.65 -8.96 1.84
C LYS A 35 6.93 -7.48 1.68
N ALA A 36 7.76 -6.87 2.53
CA ALA A 36 8.17 -5.48 2.44
C ALA A 36 9.40 -5.29 1.55
N LYS A 37 10.32 -6.28 1.53
CA LYS A 37 11.48 -6.26 0.63
C LYS A 37 11.08 -6.22 -0.84
N ARG A 38 10.14 -7.09 -1.24
CA ARG A 38 9.67 -7.19 -2.64
C ARG A 38 9.24 -5.84 -3.26
N PRO A 39 8.38 -5.02 -2.61
CA PRO A 39 7.99 -3.70 -3.14
C PRO A 39 9.06 -2.61 -2.96
N GLY A 40 10.19 -2.88 -2.31
CA GLY A 40 11.33 -1.97 -2.29
C GLY A 40 11.88 -1.57 -0.92
N ALA A 41 11.39 -2.12 0.20
CA ALA A 41 11.99 -1.80 1.49
C ALA A 41 13.45 -2.28 1.55
N THR A 42 14.35 -1.35 1.85
CA THR A 42 15.78 -1.60 2.04
C THR A 42 16.02 -2.04 3.48
N HIS A 43 15.32 -1.41 4.42
CA HIS A 43 15.37 -1.72 5.84
C HIS A 43 14.01 -2.21 6.36
N PHE A 44 14.05 -3.01 7.44
CA PHE A 44 12.84 -3.50 8.10
C PHE A 44 12.99 -3.41 9.61
N VAL A 45 12.06 -2.72 10.24
CA VAL A 45 12.04 -2.52 11.70
C VAL A 45 10.80 -3.18 12.28
N LEU A 46 11.00 -4.08 13.25
CA LEU A 46 9.90 -4.65 14.02
C LEU A 46 9.59 -3.74 15.22
N ARG A 47 8.33 -3.33 15.35
CA ARG A 47 7.87 -2.44 16.42
C ARG A 47 7.99 -3.12 17.79
N GLY A 48 8.53 -2.39 18.77
CA GLY A 48 8.67 -2.85 20.16
C GLY A 48 9.89 -3.72 20.44
N VAL A 49 10.82 -3.81 19.49
CA VAL A 49 12.08 -4.56 19.64
C VAL A 49 13.25 -3.57 19.68
N LYS A 50 14.38 -3.97 20.26
CA LYS A 50 15.63 -3.16 20.35
C LYS A 50 16.05 -2.50 19.03
N ASP A 51 15.70 -3.09 17.88
CA ASP A 51 16.02 -2.52 16.56
C ASP A 51 15.25 -1.22 16.25
N ALA A 52 14.08 -0.98 16.85
CA ALA A 52 13.37 0.28 16.70
C ALA A 52 14.13 1.46 17.33
N SER A 53 14.88 1.21 18.42
CA SER A 53 15.74 2.21 19.05
C SER A 53 16.97 2.57 18.20
N LYS A 54 17.41 1.67 17.30
CA LYS A 54 18.52 1.95 16.36
C LYS A 54 18.09 2.83 15.18
N ALA A 55 16.79 2.90 14.92
CA ALA A 55 16.19 3.76 13.91
C ALA A 55 15.67 5.08 14.52
N ALA A 56 16.08 5.41 15.75
CA ALA A 56 15.74 6.69 16.35
C ALA A 56 16.46 7.83 15.62
N HIS A 57 15.73 8.91 15.33
CA HIS A 57 16.24 10.08 14.60
C HIS A 57 16.93 9.74 13.28
N SER A 58 16.42 8.73 12.56
CA SER A 58 17.05 8.23 11.33
C SER A 58 16.18 8.36 10.08
N LEU A 59 15.01 9.01 10.20
CA LEU A 59 14.03 9.12 9.11
C LEU A 59 13.66 10.57 8.85
N ASP A 60 13.75 10.99 7.59
CA ASP A 60 13.35 12.34 7.17
C ASP A 60 11.83 12.48 6.91
N CYS A 61 11.17 11.35 6.67
CA CYS A 61 9.74 11.37 6.38
C CYS A 61 9.07 10.07 6.80
N LEU A 62 7.91 10.21 7.45
CA LEU A 62 7.13 9.08 7.91
C LEU A 62 5.75 9.06 7.27
N PHE A 63 5.50 8.02 6.47
CA PHE A 63 4.21 7.76 5.83
C PHE A 63 3.34 6.83 6.68
N PHE A 64 2.20 7.32 7.13
CA PHE A 64 1.21 6.51 7.87
C PHE A 64 0.11 6.01 6.95
N THR A 65 0.14 4.72 6.63
CA THR A 65 -0.94 4.03 5.88
C THR A 65 -1.87 3.21 6.78
N SER A 66 -1.91 3.53 8.07
CA SER A 66 -2.76 2.88 9.07
C SER A 66 -3.27 3.90 10.06
N ASP A 67 -4.33 3.57 10.79
CA ASP A 67 -4.89 4.34 11.89
C ASP A 67 -4.14 4.17 13.23
N ALA A 68 -2.87 3.76 13.16
CA ALA A 68 -2.03 3.65 14.34
C ALA A 68 -1.75 5.05 14.93
N PRO A 69 -1.70 5.20 16.26
CA PRO A 69 -1.44 6.48 16.90
C PRO A 69 0.02 6.90 16.59
N TYR A 70 0.17 8.12 16.06
CA TYR A 70 1.41 8.61 15.44
C TYR A 70 2.47 9.04 16.47
N ASP A 71 2.04 9.45 17.66
CA ASP A 71 2.85 9.83 18.81
C ASP A 71 3.92 8.77 19.14
N LYS A 72 3.58 7.50 18.92
CA LYS A 72 4.46 6.33 19.17
C LYS A 72 5.64 6.19 18.21
N TYR A 73 5.74 7.04 17.19
CA TYR A 73 6.80 7.01 16.18
C TYR A 73 7.58 8.32 16.09
N SER A 74 7.25 9.30 16.96
CA SER A 74 7.90 10.61 16.99
C SER A 74 9.42 10.51 17.21
N ASN A 75 9.87 9.53 18.00
CA ASN A 75 11.28 9.27 18.26
C ASN A 75 12.07 8.72 17.07
N LEU A 76 11.40 8.28 16.00
CA LEU A 76 12.08 7.79 14.78
C LEU A 76 12.44 8.93 13.82
N LEU A 77 11.80 10.08 13.98
CA LEU A 77 12.02 11.26 13.16
C LEU A 77 13.18 12.08 13.72
N ASP A 78 13.99 12.64 12.82
CA ASP A 78 14.95 13.69 13.19
C ASP A 78 14.23 15.04 13.39
N ALA A 79 14.96 16.11 13.69
CA ALA A 79 14.41 17.45 13.81
C ALA A 79 13.91 17.98 12.45
N PHE A 80 12.76 18.68 12.45
CA PHE A 80 12.12 19.32 11.27
C PHE A 80 11.44 18.39 10.24
N GLU A 81 11.13 17.16 10.64
CA GLU A 81 10.65 16.15 9.70
C GLU A 81 9.14 16.14 9.43
N LYS A 82 8.76 15.51 8.31
CA LYS A 82 7.40 15.48 7.79
C LYS A 82 6.67 14.18 8.11
N ILE A 83 5.49 14.30 8.71
CA ILE A 83 4.53 13.20 8.86
C ILE A 83 3.45 13.32 7.79
N ILE A 84 3.31 12.28 6.96
CA ILE A 84 2.29 12.21 5.90
C ILE A 84 1.24 11.16 6.30
N LEU A 85 0.04 11.63 6.63
CA LEU A 85 -1.09 10.77 6.98
C LEU A 85 -1.87 10.41 5.70
N LEU A 86 -1.84 9.14 5.32
CA LEU A 86 -2.57 8.62 4.16
C LEU A 86 -3.85 7.88 4.55
N ALA A 87 -3.97 7.47 5.81
CA ALA A 87 -5.20 6.94 6.37
C ALA A 87 -5.97 8.09 7.03
N LEU A 88 -6.90 8.69 6.28
CA LEU A 88 -7.80 9.72 6.78
C LEU A 88 -9.12 9.10 7.28
N PRO A 89 -9.86 9.78 8.19
CA PRO A 89 -11.22 9.42 8.52
C PRO A 89 -12.10 9.34 7.27
N ASP A 90 -13.13 8.49 7.29
CA ASP A 90 -13.99 8.22 6.13
C ASP A 90 -14.73 9.48 5.62
N ASP A 91 -14.89 10.50 6.46
CA ASP A 91 -15.57 11.76 6.14
C ASP A 91 -14.65 12.80 5.49
N VAL A 92 -13.35 12.50 5.33
CA VAL A 92 -12.37 13.43 4.76
C VAL A 92 -11.77 12.83 3.49
N ASN A 93 -12.16 13.38 2.34
CA ASN A 93 -11.59 13.04 1.04
C ASN A 93 -10.70 14.17 0.54
N ILE A 94 -9.38 13.95 0.57
CA ILE A 94 -8.40 14.82 -0.08
C ILE A 94 -7.99 14.12 -1.38
N ILE A 95 -8.43 14.67 -2.50
CA ILE A 95 -8.13 14.15 -3.84
C ILE A 95 -7.33 15.21 -4.58
N GLY A 96 -6.19 14.82 -5.15
CA GLY A 96 -5.36 15.69 -5.98
C GLY A 96 -6.05 16.07 -7.29
N SER A 97 -5.56 17.11 -7.96
CA SER A 97 -6.12 17.57 -9.24
C SER A 97 -5.98 16.52 -10.34
N ILE A 98 -6.70 16.70 -11.45
CA ILE A 98 -6.56 15.82 -12.64
C ILE A 98 -5.10 15.84 -13.15
N ALA A 99 -4.44 16.99 -13.08
CA ALA A 99 -3.03 17.12 -13.46
C ALA A 99 -2.13 16.25 -12.57
N ASP A 100 -2.32 16.29 -11.26
CA ASP A 100 -1.55 15.48 -10.30
C ASP A 100 -1.77 13.99 -10.53
N GLN A 101 -3.01 13.59 -10.81
CA GLN A 101 -3.36 12.20 -11.09
C GLN A 101 -2.71 11.69 -12.38
N ARG A 102 -2.71 12.51 -13.45
CA ARG A 102 -2.03 12.17 -14.71
C ARG A 102 -0.53 12.02 -14.51
N ALA A 103 0.10 12.99 -13.84
CA ALA A 103 1.53 12.92 -13.51
C ALA A 103 1.87 11.67 -12.68
N THR A 104 1.00 11.31 -11.73
CA THR A 104 1.15 10.09 -10.92
C THR A 104 1.07 8.81 -11.77
N LEU A 105 0.14 8.75 -12.73
CA LEU A 105 0.00 7.60 -13.65
C LEU A 105 1.18 7.48 -14.63
N GLU A 106 1.66 8.61 -15.14
CA GLU A 106 2.84 8.68 -16.01
C GLU A 106 4.09 8.21 -15.27
N PHE A 107 4.32 8.73 -14.06
CA PHE A 107 5.41 8.30 -13.19
C PHE A 107 5.31 6.81 -12.87
N SER A 108 4.12 6.32 -12.53
CA SER A 108 3.90 4.89 -12.28
C SER A 108 4.28 4.01 -13.46
N THR A 109 3.94 4.45 -14.67
CA THR A 109 4.25 3.72 -15.90
C THR A 109 5.75 3.70 -16.15
N LYS A 110 6.41 4.84 -16.03
CA LYS A 110 7.86 4.99 -16.23
C LYS A 110 8.68 4.14 -15.25
N HIS A 111 8.25 4.05 -13.99
CA HIS A 111 8.98 3.35 -12.93
C HIS A 111 8.44 1.93 -12.64
N ASN A 112 7.52 1.43 -13.47
CA ASN A 112 6.86 0.14 -13.30
C ASN A 112 6.25 -0.07 -11.91
N ILE A 113 5.65 0.98 -11.35
CA ILE A 113 4.95 0.92 -10.06
C ILE A 113 3.60 0.27 -10.32
N ARG A 114 3.37 -0.88 -9.68
CA ARG A 114 2.15 -1.67 -9.86
C ARG A 114 1.53 -2.02 -8.51
N PRO A 115 0.21 -1.87 -8.36
CA PRO A 115 -0.45 -2.41 -7.19
C PRO A 115 -0.27 -3.93 -7.17
N MET A 116 0.00 -4.47 -5.99
CA MET A 116 -0.07 -5.91 -5.76
C MET A 116 -1.54 -6.28 -5.74
N ILE A 117 -1.98 -6.98 -6.80
CA ILE A 117 -3.38 -7.32 -6.98
C ILE A 117 -3.63 -8.81 -6.81
N GLU A 118 -4.85 -9.10 -6.40
CA GLU A 118 -5.47 -10.39 -6.53
C GLU A 118 -6.70 -10.25 -7.43
N LYS A 119 -6.70 -10.98 -8.54
CA LYS A 119 -7.81 -10.96 -9.49
C LYS A 119 -8.89 -11.94 -9.03
N LEU A 120 -10.13 -11.48 -9.00
CA LEU A 120 -11.31 -12.33 -8.81
C LEU A 120 -12.24 -12.17 -10.01
N ILE A 121 -13.07 -13.17 -10.27
CA ILE A 121 -13.99 -13.11 -11.41
C ILE A 121 -15.29 -12.47 -10.97
N MET A 122 -15.78 -11.50 -11.75
CA MET A 122 -16.98 -10.73 -11.41
C MET A 122 -18.20 -11.62 -11.10
N HIS A 123 -18.40 -12.73 -11.83
CA HIS A 123 -19.56 -13.60 -11.63
C HIS A 123 -19.58 -14.36 -10.29
N LYS A 124 -18.44 -14.49 -9.60
CA LYS A 124 -18.34 -15.14 -8.28
C LYS A 124 -18.15 -14.16 -7.12
N VAL A 125 -18.32 -12.85 -7.38
CA VAL A 125 -18.00 -11.81 -6.40
C VAL A 125 -18.66 -12.00 -5.04
N ASN A 126 -19.91 -12.50 -5.01
CA ASN A 126 -20.64 -12.68 -3.76
C ASN A 126 -20.02 -13.74 -2.84
N GLU A 127 -19.49 -14.82 -3.43
CA GLU A 127 -18.77 -15.87 -2.69
C GLU A 127 -17.43 -15.32 -2.17
N ASP A 128 -16.72 -14.58 -3.02
CA ASP A 128 -15.40 -14.05 -2.68
C ASP A 128 -15.45 -12.81 -1.75
N LEU A 129 -16.60 -12.13 -1.65
CA LEU A 129 -16.75 -10.94 -0.81
C LEU A 129 -16.56 -11.27 0.68
N GLN A 130 -16.96 -12.47 1.12
CA GLN A 130 -16.71 -12.94 2.48
C GLN A 130 -15.22 -12.97 2.80
N ARG A 131 -14.39 -13.34 1.84
CA ARG A 131 -12.94 -13.41 2.01
C ARG A 131 -12.30 -12.03 2.21
N VAL A 132 -12.86 -11.00 1.57
CA VAL A 132 -12.46 -9.59 1.79
C VAL A 132 -12.87 -9.13 3.19
N ARG A 133 -14.10 -9.44 3.59
CA ARG A 133 -14.63 -9.14 4.94
C ARG A 133 -13.84 -9.86 6.05
N ASP A 134 -13.34 -11.06 5.79
CA ASP A 134 -12.47 -11.80 6.71
C ASP A 134 -11.04 -11.22 6.79
N GLY A 135 -10.70 -10.21 5.97
CA GLY A 135 -9.35 -9.65 5.90
C GLY A 135 -8.31 -10.57 5.26
N LYS A 136 -8.73 -11.68 4.64
CA LYS A 136 -7.90 -12.64 3.91
C LYS A 136 -7.44 -12.13 2.55
N ALA A 137 -8.01 -11.02 2.08
CA ALA A 137 -7.56 -10.32 0.87
C ALA A 137 -6.11 -9.82 1.00
N ARG A 138 -5.30 -10.13 0.00
CA ARG A 138 -3.92 -9.64 -0.09
C ARG A 138 -3.89 -8.35 -0.89
N TYR A 139 -3.62 -7.24 -0.18
CA TYR A 139 -3.50 -5.89 -0.74
C TYR A 139 -4.77 -5.39 -1.44
N ARG A 140 -4.85 -5.48 -2.78
CA ARG A 140 -5.98 -4.96 -3.56
C ARG A 140 -6.63 -6.09 -4.36
N ILE A 141 -7.95 -6.19 -4.25
CA ILE A 141 -8.75 -7.08 -5.08
C ILE A 141 -9.14 -6.32 -6.36
N VAL A 142 -9.01 -6.97 -7.51
CA VAL A 142 -9.45 -6.46 -8.80
C VAL A 142 -10.44 -7.45 -9.40
N LEU A 143 -11.67 -6.99 -9.64
CA LEU A 143 -12.68 -7.80 -10.30
C LEU A 143 -12.43 -7.78 -11.81
N GLU A 144 -12.27 -8.95 -12.40
CA GLU A 144 -12.08 -9.12 -13.83
C GLU A 144 -13.42 -9.47 -14.47
N ASN A 145 -13.86 -8.60 -15.38
CA ASN A 145 -15.03 -8.85 -16.22
C ASN A 145 -14.55 -9.54 -17.51
N LYS A 146 -14.44 -10.87 -17.49
CA LYS A 146 -14.18 -11.63 -18.72
C LYS A 146 -15.48 -11.69 -19.51
N LEU A 147 -15.51 -11.02 -20.67
CA LEU A 147 -16.48 -11.32 -21.70
C LEU A 147 -16.31 -12.81 -22.04
N GLN A 148 -17.36 -13.61 -21.87
CA GLN A 148 -17.31 -14.97 -22.39
C GLN A 148 -17.06 -14.85 -23.89
N SER A 149 -16.01 -15.52 -24.38
CA SER A 149 -15.71 -15.60 -25.80
C SER A 149 -16.92 -16.21 -26.51
N CYS A 150 -17.86 -15.37 -26.93
CA CYS A 150 -18.88 -15.77 -27.89
C CYS A 150 -18.10 -15.97 -29.18
N CYS A 151 -17.73 -17.23 -29.45
CA CYS A 151 -17.13 -17.63 -30.70
C CYS A 151 -18.20 -17.43 -31.78
N ILE A 152 -18.26 -16.23 -32.36
CA ILE A 152 -19.03 -16.01 -33.58
C ILE A 152 -18.22 -16.67 -34.68
N ILE A 153 -18.50 -17.95 -34.92
CA ILE A 153 -18.07 -18.61 -36.16
C ILE A 153 -18.94 -18.00 -37.24
N LEU A 154 -18.38 -17.02 -37.98
CA LEU A 154 -18.96 -16.63 -39.27
C LEU A 154 -18.75 -17.81 -40.22
N ILE A 155 -19.81 -18.58 -40.42
CA ILE A 155 -19.90 -19.53 -41.52
C ILE A 155 -20.15 -18.69 -42.77
N ASN A 156 -19.23 -18.76 -43.74
CA ASN A 156 -19.50 -18.39 -45.13
C ASN A 156 -19.15 -19.59 -46.00
#